data_AF-A0A1G8B135-F1
#
_entry.id   AF-A0A1G8B135-F1
#
_cell.length_a   1.000
_cell.length_b   1.000
_cell.length_c   1.000
_cell.angle_alpha   90.00
_cell.angle_beta   90.00
_cell.angle_gamma   90.00
#
_symmetry.space_group_name_H-M   'P 1'
#
loop_
_entity.id
_entity.type
_entity.pdbx_description
1 polymer ?
#
loop_
_entity_poly.entity_id
_entity_poly.type
_entity_poly.pdbx_seq_one_letter_code
_entity_poly.pdbx_strand_id
1 'polypeptide(L)'
;MKNSRLIIPALLVLFSACSEATRNTATTKNENTGQTVANKTDSLEVKLNINGNVATGEPLLLRFVVYNNTDSLKKFCIWHTPFEPLMSSYLSITNDKGEEAQYKGAMAKRVMPPPASSYTQVNPGDSLVANADLLKAYDLKKGSSYKAVYTGGNMSGLASRDTVTFIYTDLH
;
A
#
# COMPACT_ATOMS: atom_id res chain seq x y z
N MET A 1 2.75 -49.90 -38.80
CA MET A 1 3.47 -50.99 -38.10
C MET A 1 4.96 -50.68 -38.11
N LYS A 2 5.61 -50.87 -36.96
CA LYS A 2 7.05 -51.06 -36.73
C LYS A 2 7.98 -49.83 -36.64
N ASN A 3 7.91 -49.22 -35.46
CA ASN A 3 9.02 -48.78 -34.60
C ASN A 3 10.47 -49.12 -35.00
N SER A 4 11.36 -48.16 -34.77
CA SER A 4 12.74 -48.42 -34.33
C SER A 4 13.22 -47.28 -33.44
N ARG A 5 13.50 -47.63 -32.19
CA ARG A 5 14.17 -46.81 -31.18
C ARG A 5 15.67 -46.99 -31.34
N LEU A 6 16.46 -45.93 -31.12
CA LEU A 6 17.86 -46.08 -30.76
C LEU A 6 18.27 -45.05 -29.70
N ILE A 7 19.22 -45.45 -28.88
CA ILE A 7 19.46 -45.09 -27.48
C ILE A 7 20.84 -44.40 -27.37
N ILE A 8 20.90 -43.22 -26.69
CA ILE A 8 21.88 -42.72 -25.66
C ILE A 8 23.40 -42.73 -26.03
N PRO A 9 24.20 -41.64 -25.84
CA PRO A 9 24.67 -41.28 -24.50
C PRO A 9 24.78 -39.81 -24.09
N ALA A 10 24.71 -39.66 -22.77
CA ALA A 10 24.96 -38.47 -21.96
C ALA A 10 26.42 -38.01 -22.06
N LEU A 11 26.63 -36.69 -22.11
CA LEU A 11 27.92 -36.08 -21.87
C LEU A 11 27.81 -35.12 -20.68
N LEU A 12 28.30 -35.59 -19.53
CA LEU A 12 28.62 -34.82 -18.34
C LEU A 12 29.82 -33.92 -18.64
N VAL A 13 29.69 -32.61 -18.41
CA VAL A 13 30.83 -31.71 -18.29
C VAL A 13 30.81 -31.12 -16.89
N LEU A 14 31.67 -31.68 -16.04
CA LEU A 14 32.07 -31.13 -14.76
C LEU A 14 33.20 -30.13 -15.03
N PHE A 15 33.00 -28.85 -14.75
CA PHE A 15 34.11 -27.95 -14.47
C PHE A 15 34.03 -27.51 -13.01
N SER A 16 34.95 -28.09 -12.25
CA SER A 16 35.33 -27.74 -10.90
C SER A 16 36.33 -26.57 -10.96
N ALA A 17 36.11 -25.52 -10.18
CA ALA A 17 37.13 -24.54 -9.83
C ALA A 17 36.85 -23.94 -8.44
N CYS A 18 37.43 -24.56 -7.41
CA CYS A 18 37.89 -23.89 -6.21
C CYS A 18 39.30 -23.33 -6.54
N SER A 19 39.82 -22.20 -6.08
CA SER A 19 39.57 -21.27 -4.97
C SER A 19 40.25 -19.94 -5.34
N GLU A 20 39.91 -18.85 -4.67
CA GLU A 20 40.92 -17.94 -4.09
C GLU A 20 40.26 -17.07 -3.01
N ALA A 21 40.65 -17.32 -1.76
CA ALA A 21 40.30 -16.47 -0.63
C ALA A 21 41.29 -15.30 -0.57
N THR A 22 40.88 -14.14 -1.08
CA THR A 22 41.60 -12.88 -0.84
C THR A 22 40.86 -12.09 0.23
N ARG A 23 41.39 -12.11 1.46
CA ARG A 23 41.11 -11.07 2.45
C ARG A 23 41.83 -9.80 2.00
N ASN A 24 41.10 -8.71 1.79
CA ASN A 24 41.65 -7.36 1.99
C ASN A 24 40.55 -6.34 2.35
N THR A 25 40.99 -5.46 3.22
CA THR A 25 40.28 -4.46 4.01
C THR A 25 39.78 -3.26 3.21
N ALA A 26 38.57 -2.83 3.53
CA ALA A 26 37.99 -1.48 3.48
C ALA A 26 37.91 -0.66 2.16
N THR A 27 36.77 0.04 2.11
CA THR A 27 36.50 1.37 1.52
C THR A 27 36.13 1.49 0.03
N THR A 28 34.80 1.56 -0.16
CA THR A 28 34.06 2.59 -0.93
C THR A 28 34.36 2.77 -2.42
N LYS A 29 33.51 2.12 -3.23
CA LYS A 29 32.65 2.74 -4.26
C LYS A 29 31.92 1.60 -4.95
N ASN A 30 30.59 1.61 -4.93
CA ASN A 30 29.85 0.72 -5.81
C ASN A 30 28.85 1.53 -6.63
N GLU A 31 29.13 1.54 -7.93
CA GLU A 31 28.29 2.04 -8.99
C GLU A 31 27.18 1.02 -9.29
N ASN A 32 26.08 1.55 -9.80
CA ASN A 32 24.88 0.82 -10.21
C ASN A 32 25.19 -0.42 -11.06
N THR A 33 24.77 -1.58 -10.58
CA THR A 33 24.32 -2.68 -11.45
C THR A 33 22.95 -3.14 -10.95
N GLY A 34 21.96 -3.00 -11.84
CA GLY A 34 20.56 -3.23 -11.54
C GLY A 34 20.28 -4.69 -11.19
N GLN A 35 19.93 -4.91 -9.93
CA GLN A 35 19.00 -5.95 -9.50
C GLN A 35 18.09 -5.31 -8.46
N THR A 36 16.90 -4.90 -8.89
CA THR A 36 15.82 -4.50 -7.99
C THR A 36 15.30 -5.77 -7.32
N VAL A 37 16.04 -6.28 -6.34
CA VAL A 37 15.46 -7.16 -5.33
C VAL A 37 14.46 -6.28 -4.61
N ALA A 38 13.17 -6.45 -4.89
CA ALA A 38 12.12 -5.78 -4.14
C ALA A 38 12.35 -6.13 -2.67
N ASN A 39 12.88 -5.18 -1.89
CA ASN A 39 13.05 -5.33 -0.46
C ASN A 39 11.65 -5.60 0.10
N LYS A 40 11.36 -6.88 0.37
CA LYS A 40 10.12 -7.34 0.99
C LYS A 40 10.06 -6.63 2.33
N THR A 41 9.31 -5.54 2.36
CA THR A 41 9.20 -4.71 3.57
C THR A 41 8.38 -5.53 4.56
N ASP A 42 8.82 -5.64 5.82
CA ASP A 42 8.11 -6.42 6.84
C ASP A 42 6.78 -5.76 7.30
N SER A 43 6.40 -4.66 6.65
CA SER A 43 5.17 -3.91 6.88
C SER A 43 4.05 -4.30 5.93
N LEU A 44 2.81 -4.21 6.41
CA LEU A 44 1.63 -4.25 5.56
C LEU A 44 1.59 -3.03 4.63
N GLU A 45 1.37 -3.26 3.35
CA GLU A 45 1.30 -2.22 2.32
C GLU A 45 -0.15 -1.84 2.06
N VAL A 46 -0.40 -0.53 1.91
CA VAL A 46 -1.70 0.01 1.53
C VAL A 46 -1.66 0.45 0.07
N LYS A 47 -2.71 0.05 -0.67
CA LYS A 47 -3.04 0.65 -1.96
C LYS A 47 -4.33 1.45 -1.88
N LEU A 48 -4.29 2.65 -2.45
CA LEU A 48 -5.41 3.58 -2.51
C LEU A 48 -5.95 3.65 -3.94
N ASN A 49 -7.27 3.75 -4.06
CA ASN A 49 -7.92 4.12 -5.31
C ASN A 49 -9.14 4.99 -4.98
N ILE A 50 -9.40 6.02 -5.79
CA ILE A 50 -10.61 6.84 -5.72
C ILE A 50 -11.26 6.79 -7.10
N ASN A 51 -12.59 6.80 -7.16
CA ASN A 51 -13.38 6.75 -8.40
C ASN A 51 -13.19 7.94 -9.38
N GLY A 52 -12.14 8.75 -9.21
CA GLY A 52 -11.70 9.75 -10.17
C GLY A 52 -12.62 10.96 -10.24
N ASN A 53 -13.35 11.12 -11.35
CA ASN A 53 -14.26 12.24 -11.52
C ASN A 53 -15.61 11.90 -10.89
N VAL A 54 -16.04 12.69 -9.91
CA VAL A 54 -17.29 12.47 -9.18
C VAL A 54 -18.21 13.66 -9.37
N ALA A 55 -19.42 13.39 -9.86
CA ALA A 55 -20.48 14.39 -10.00
C ALA A 55 -21.14 14.70 -8.66
N THR A 56 -21.74 15.89 -8.56
CA THR A 56 -22.57 16.22 -7.41
C THR A 56 -23.69 15.18 -7.25
N GLY A 57 -23.84 14.63 -6.03
CA GLY A 57 -24.86 13.62 -5.71
C GLY A 57 -24.35 12.18 -5.79
N GLU A 58 -23.22 11.93 -6.43
CA GLU A 58 -22.54 10.64 -6.44
C GLU A 58 -21.55 10.53 -5.26
N PRO A 59 -21.34 9.34 -4.68
CA PRO A 59 -20.39 9.17 -3.60
C PRO A 59 -18.94 9.27 -4.11
N LEU A 60 -18.08 9.91 -3.32
CA LEU A 60 -16.64 9.95 -3.57
C LEU A 60 -15.98 8.79 -2.83
N LEU A 61 -15.89 7.65 -3.50
CA LEU A 61 -15.48 6.39 -2.88
C LEU A 61 -13.97 6.24 -2.89
N LEU A 62 -13.38 6.25 -1.70
CA LEU A 62 -12.06 5.70 -1.45
C LEU A 62 -12.17 4.18 -1.31
N ARG A 63 -11.41 3.45 -2.13
CA ARG A 63 -11.08 2.04 -1.92
C ARG A 63 -9.70 1.94 -1.29
N PHE A 64 -9.64 1.27 -0.14
CA PHE A 64 -8.43 1.11 0.67
C PHE A 64 -8.13 -0.37 0.82
N VAL A 65 -7.00 -0.81 0.27
CA VAL A 65 -6.60 -2.23 0.32
C VAL A 65 -5.35 -2.38 1.14
N VAL A 66 -5.37 -3.28 2.12
CA VAL A 66 -4.21 -3.67 2.92
C VAL A 66 -3.72 -5.02 2.41
N TYR A 67 -2.50 -5.06 1.90
CA TYR A 67 -1.82 -6.26 1.44
C TYR A 67 -0.84 -6.75 2.48
N ASN A 68 -0.88 -8.06 2.76
CA ASN A 68 0.18 -8.74 3.47
C ASN A 68 1.09 -9.47 2.49
N ASN A 69 2.07 -8.75 1.97
CA ASN A 69 3.10 -9.31 1.10
C ASN A 69 4.16 -10.12 1.88
N THR A 70 3.97 -10.35 3.18
CA THR A 70 4.90 -11.13 4.02
C THR A 70 4.56 -12.62 4.03
N ASP A 71 5.40 -13.44 4.68
CA ASP A 71 5.21 -14.89 4.86
C ASP A 71 4.63 -15.26 6.24
N SER A 72 4.26 -14.26 7.05
CA SER A 72 3.68 -14.47 8.38
C SER A 72 2.36 -13.73 8.55
N LEU A 73 1.53 -14.22 9.47
CA LEU A 73 0.31 -13.53 9.88
C LEU A 73 0.69 -12.16 10.47
N LYS A 74 0.10 -11.10 9.95
CA LYS A 74 0.32 -9.74 10.44
C LYS A 74 -0.96 -9.17 11.03
N LYS A 75 -0.80 -8.19 11.91
CA LYS A 75 -1.91 -7.44 12.51
C LYS A 75 -1.68 -5.95 12.34
N PHE A 76 -2.75 -5.19 12.21
CA PHE A 76 -2.71 -3.74 12.21
C PHE A 76 -3.86 -3.17 13.05
N CYS A 77 -3.67 -1.95 13.56
CA CYS A 77 -4.71 -1.23 14.28
C CYS A 77 -5.67 -0.61 13.27
N ILE A 78 -6.97 -0.87 13.40
CA ILE A 78 -8.00 -0.36 12.46
C ILE A 78 -8.26 1.14 12.63
N TRP A 79 -7.74 1.76 13.70
CA TRP A 79 -7.89 3.19 13.91
C TRP A 79 -7.16 3.98 12.84
N HIS A 80 -7.75 5.12 12.45
CA HIS A 80 -7.21 5.94 11.37
C HIS A 80 -7.13 5.18 10.05
N THR A 81 -8.15 4.34 9.80
CA THR A 81 -8.35 3.63 8.53
C THR A 81 -9.84 3.58 8.21
N PRO A 82 -10.22 3.23 6.96
CA PRO A 82 -11.62 2.96 6.61
C PRO A 82 -12.21 1.66 7.18
N PHE A 83 -11.45 0.85 7.93
CA PHE A 83 -11.98 -0.35 8.61
C PHE A 83 -12.79 -0.03 9.88
N GLU A 84 -12.93 1.25 10.20
CA GLU A 84 -13.89 1.81 11.14
C GLU A 84 -14.72 2.90 10.44
N PRO A 85 -15.86 3.33 11.01
CA PRO A 85 -16.54 4.52 10.51
C PRO A 85 -15.59 5.73 10.44
N LEU A 86 -15.89 6.71 9.59
CA LEU A 86 -15.11 7.95 9.45
C LEU A 86 -15.11 8.76 10.76
N MET A 87 -14.18 8.40 11.65
CA MET A 87 -14.06 8.92 13.02
C MET A 87 -12.67 9.51 13.30
N SER A 88 -11.90 9.80 12.25
CA SER A 88 -10.59 10.46 12.30
C SER A 88 -10.22 11.00 10.92
N SER A 89 -9.42 12.08 10.88
CA SER A 89 -8.78 12.53 9.66
C SER A 89 -7.51 11.71 9.40
N TYR A 90 -7.61 10.73 8.50
CA TYR A 90 -6.51 9.84 8.12
C TYR A 90 -6.00 10.04 6.69
N LEU A 91 -6.60 10.99 5.96
CA LEU A 91 -6.10 11.50 4.69
C LEU A 91 -5.72 12.97 4.85
N SER A 92 -4.61 13.35 4.24
CA SER A 92 -4.39 14.74 3.82
C SER A 92 -4.89 14.89 2.39
N ILE A 93 -5.73 15.89 2.16
CA ILE A 93 -6.37 16.14 0.87
C ILE A 93 -6.13 17.60 0.51
N THR A 94 -5.42 17.87 -0.59
CA THR A 94 -5.04 19.21 -1.03
C THR A 94 -5.55 19.47 -2.44
N ASN A 95 -6.06 20.68 -2.70
CA ASN A 95 -6.37 21.09 -4.06
C ASN A 95 -5.12 21.56 -4.82
N ASP A 96 -5.27 21.89 -6.11
CA ASP A 96 -4.17 22.34 -6.97
C ASP A 96 -3.51 23.66 -6.50
N LYS A 97 -4.20 24.45 -5.65
CA LYS A 97 -3.64 25.66 -5.02
C LYS A 97 -2.89 25.37 -3.72
N GLY A 98 -2.85 24.11 -3.28
CA GLY A 98 -2.25 23.69 -2.01
C GLY A 98 -3.16 23.93 -0.79
N GLU A 99 -4.44 24.25 -0.99
CA GLU A 99 -5.39 24.40 0.12
C GLU A 99 -5.84 23.02 0.60
N GLU A 100 -5.74 22.76 1.90
CA GLU A 100 -6.20 21.53 2.53
C GLU A 100 -7.74 21.51 2.62
N ALA A 101 -8.36 20.40 2.22
CA ALA A 101 -9.77 20.14 2.47
C ALA A 101 -10.01 19.90 3.97
N GLN A 102 -10.93 20.63 4.57
CA GLN A 102 -11.20 20.50 6.00
C GLN A 102 -11.92 19.18 6.31
N TYR A 103 -11.42 18.46 7.30
CA TYR A 103 -12.15 17.34 7.88
C TYR A 103 -13.28 17.86 8.79
N LYS A 104 -14.50 17.43 8.52
CA LYS A 104 -15.74 17.76 9.25
C LYS A 104 -16.43 16.54 9.86
N GLY A 105 -15.84 15.35 9.69
CA GLY A 105 -16.38 14.11 10.25
C GLY A 105 -16.27 14.03 11.77
N ALA A 106 -16.81 12.95 12.34
CA ALA A 106 -16.66 12.68 13.77
C ALA A 106 -15.19 12.48 14.13
N MET A 107 -14.82 12.82 15.37
CA MET A 107 -13.49 12.58 15.92
C MET A 107 -13.62 11.74 17.19
N ALA A 108 -13.21 10.47 17.13
CA ALA A 108 -13.30 9.58 18.28
C ALA A 108 -12.20 9.88 19.31
N LYS A 109 -12.59 10.02 20.57
CA LYS A 109 -11.65 10.02 21.70
C LYS A 109 -11.19 8.58 21.97
N ARG A 110 -9.88 8.35 22.06
CA ARG A 110 -9.28 7.02 22.21
C ARG A 110 -8.61 6.85 23.57
N VAL A 111 -8.68 5.63 24.10
CA VAL A 111 -7.81 5.18 25.20
C VAL A 111 -6.47 4.71 24.62
N MET A 112 -5.39 4.94 25.36
CA MET A 112 -4.05 4.48 24.97
C MET A 112 -3.48 3.57 26.07
N PRO A 113 -2.84 2.44 25.71
CA PRO A 113 -2.65 1.93 24.34
C PRO A 113 -3.97 1.43 23.70
N PRO A 114 -4.04 1.26 22.35
CA PRO A 114 -5.22 0.70 21.71
C PRO A 114 -5.54 -0.70 22.28
N PRO A 115 -6.81 -1.00 22.62
CA PRO A 115 -7.19 -2.31 23.13
C PRO A 115 -7.04 -3.38 22.04
N ALA A 116 -6.95 -4.65 22.45
CA ALA A 116 -6.77 -5.78 21.53
C ALA A 116 -7.88 -5.87 20.46
N SER A 117 -9.09 -5.44 20.78
CA SER A 117 -10.23 -5.39 19.86
C SER A 117 -10.07 -4.37 18.72
N SER A 118 -9.11 -3.46 18.82
CA SER A 118 -8.80 -2.48 17.76
C SER A 118 -7.87 -3.03 16.68
N TYR A 119 -7.48 -4.29 16.77
CA TYR A 119 -6.58 -4.91 15.80
C TYR A 119 -7.32 -5.94 14.96
N THR A 120 -7.01 -5.96 13.67
CA THR A 120 -7.42 -7.02 12.75
C THR A 120 -6.20 -7.75 12.19
N GLN A 121 -6.42 -8.91 11.58
CA GLN A 121 -5.36 -9.79 11.08
C GLN A 121 -5.44 -9.93 9.56
N VAL A 122 -4.29 -10.08 8.91
CA VAL A 122 -4.18 -10.38 7.47
C VAL A 122 -3.25 -11.57 7.29
N ASN A 123 -3.73 -12.63 6.66
CA ASN A 123 -2.95 -13.84 6.40
C ASN A 123 -1.78 -13.55 5.42
N PRO A 124 -0.71 -14.36 5.42
CA PRO A 124 0.35 -14.25 4.42
C PRO A 124 -0.20 -14.33 2.99
N GLY A 125 0.23 -13.41 2.11
CA GLY A 125 -0.20 -13.34 0.72
C GLY A 125 -1.63 -12.85 0.49
N ASP A 126 -2.34 -12.49 1.56
CA ASP A 126 -3.76 -12.15 1.53
C ASP A 126 -3.97 -10.62 1.58
N SER A 127 -5.22 -10.19 1.41
CA SER A 127 -5.57 -8.76 1.49
C SER A 127 -6.91 -8.50 2.15
N LEU A 128 -7.04 -7.33 2.76
CA LEU A 128 -8.31 -6.79 3.25
C LEU A 128 -8.68 -5.52 2.51
N VAL A 129 -9.99 -5.31 2.33
CA VAL A 129 -10.53 -4.14 1.62
C VAL A 129 -11.53 -3.42 2.50
N ALA A 130 -11.43 -2.11 2.55
CA ALA A 130 -12.46 -1.23 3.11
C ALA A 130 -12.74 -0.07 2.14
N ASN A 131 -13.95 0.47 2.23
CA ASN A 131 -14.36 1.62 1.42
C ASN A 131 -14.89 2.73 2.32
N ALA A 132 -14.62 3.98 1.94
CA ALA A 132 -15.17 5.16 2.61
C ALA A 132 -15.69 6.17 1.57
N ASP A 133 -16.85 6.75 1.85
CA ASP A 133 -17.36 7.89 1.09
C ASP A 133 -16.81 9.19 1.71
N LEU A 134 -15.87 9.82 1.02
CA LEU A 134 -15.13 10.97 1.53
C LEU A 134 -16.01 12.22 1.65
N LEU A 135 -17.10 12.34 0.88
CA LEU A 135 -18.03 13.47 0.96
C LEU A 135 -18.78 13.52 2.30
N LYS A 136 -18.78 12.42 3.07
CA LYS A 136 -19.39 12.39 4.41
C LYS A 136 -18.55 13.07 5.49
N ALA A 137 -17.27 13.32 5.22
CA ALA A 137 -16.35 13.81 6.25
C ALA A 137 -15.37 14.89 5.77
N TYR A 138 -15.27 15.17 4.48
CA TYR A 138 -14.37 16.20 3.94
C TYR A 138 -15.14 17.31 3.23
N ASP A 139 -14.74 18.54 3.50
CA ASP A 139 -15.25 19.73 2.84
C ASP A 139 -14.56 19.96 1.51
N LEU A 140 -15.16 19.46 0.44
CA LEU A 140 -14.63 19.56 -0.92
C LEU A 140 -15.40 20.59 -1.71
N LYS A 141 -14.67 21.49 -2.36
CA LYS A 141 -15.20 22.51 -3.27
C LYS A 141 -15.48 21.83 -4.61
N LYS A 142 -16.67 22.08 -5.14
CA LYS A 142 -17.04 21.62 -6.49
C LYS A 142 -16.20 22.35 -7.54
N GLY A 143 -16.03 21.72 -8.71
CA GLY A 143 -15.18 22.18 -9.79
C GLY A 143 -13.67 22.13 -9.50
N SER A 144 -13.24 21.44 -8.43
CA SER A 144 -11.83 21.40 -8.01
C SER A 144 -11.20 20.02 -8.17
N SER A 145 -9.94 20.00 -8.59
CA SER A 145 -9.06 18.83 -8.57
C SER A 145 -8.33 18.74 -7.22
N TYR A 146 -8.12 17.50 -6.78
CA TYR A 146 -7.55 17.17 -5.48
C TYR A 146 -6.51 16.06 -5.58
N LYS A 147 -5.58 16.10 -4.62
CA LYS A 147 -4.59 15.08 -4.33
C LYS A 147 -4.81 14.59 -2.90
N ALA A 148 -4.95 13.28 -2.71
CA ALA A 148 -5.07 12.66 -1.40
C ALA A 148 -3.91 11.72 -1.09
N VAL A 149 -3.42 11.78 0.15
CA VAL A 149 -2.34 10.95 0.70
C VAL A 149 -2.78 10.39 2.05
N TYR A 150 -2.48 9.12 2.30
CA TYR A 150 -2.74 8.50 3.60
C TYR A 150 -1.74 8.95 4.67
N THR A 151 -2.25 9.45 5.80
CA THR A 151 -1.46 9.98 6.92
C THR A 151 -1.67 9.23 8.23
N GLY A 152 -2.58 8.24 8.24
CA GLY A 152 -2.91 7.45 9.44
C GLY A 152 -1.86 6.40 9.85
N GLY A 153 -0.77 6.23 9.09
CA GLY A 153 0.19 5.14 9.25
C GLY A 153 0.83 5.01 10.63
N ASN A 154 1.05 6.14 11.32
CA ASN A 154 1.60 6.13 12.69
C ASN A 154 0.68 5.45 13.72
N MET A 155 -0.64 5.53 13.53
CA MET A 155 -1.61 4.91 14.43
C MET A 155 -1.93 3.46 14.02
N SER A 156 -2.06 3.22 12.71
CA SER A 156 -2.47 1.91 12.19
C SER A 156 -1.32 0.92 12.10
N GLY A 157 -0.08 1.39 11.92
CA GLY A 157 1.09 0.58 11.56
C GLY A 157 1.15 0.23 10.07
N LEU A 158 0.31 0.87 9.23
CA LEU A 158 0.26 0.63 7.78
C LEU A 158 1.15 1.59 7.01
N ALA A 159 1.79 1.09 5.94
CA ALA A 159 2.61 1.89 5.04
C ALA A 159 1.89 2.13 3.71
N SER A 160 1.78 3.39 3.29
CA SER A 160 1.34 3.77 1.95
C SER A 160 2.37 4.68 1.30
N ARG A 161 2.58 4.51 0.00
CA ARG A 161 3.36 5.44 -0.85
C ARG A 161 2.48 6.08 -1.91
N ASP A 162 1.19 5.75 -1.90
CA ASP A 162 0.26 6.15 -2.93
C ASP A 162 -0.13 7.62 -2.75
N THR A 163 -0.25 8.28 -3.88
CA THR A 163 -0.86 9.59 -4.01
C THR A 163 -1.95 9.43 -5.06
N VAL A 164 -3.20 9.64 -4.68
CA VAL A 164 -4.34 9.49 -5.59
C VAL A 164 -4.93 10.85 -5.91
N THR A 165 -5.39 11.03 -7.14
CA THR A 165 -6.01 12.27 -7.60
C THR A 165 -7.47 12.03 -8.00
N PHE A 166 -8.29 13.06 -7.84
CA PHE A 166 -9.72 13.00 -8.18
C PHE A 166 -10.24 14.43 -8.45
N ILE A 167 -11.36 14.54 -9.14
CA ILE A 167 -12.04 15.81 -9.39
C ILE A 167 -13.45 15.73 -8.81
N TYR A 168 -13.82 16.72 -8.00
CA TYR A 168 -15.19 16.87 -7.54
C TYR A 168 -15.89 17.90 -8.43
N THR A 169 -16.77 17.44 -9.31
CA THR A 169 -17.35 18.23 -10.40
C THR A 169 -18.70 18.85 -10.02
N ASP A 170 -18.96 20.05 -10.56
CA ASP A 170 -20.32 20.59 -10.63
C ASP A 170 -21.10 19.85 -11.73
N LEU A 171 -22.38 19.59 -11.48
CA LEU A 171 -23.29 19.14 -12.55
C LEU A 171 -23.42 20.29 -13.56
N HIS A 172 -23.08 20.01 -14.82
CA HIS A 172 -23.34 20.92 -15.94
C HIS A 172 -24.83 20.98 -16.27
#